data_AF-A0A2V5S857-F1
#
_entry.id   AF-A0A2V5S857-F1
#
_cell.length_a   1.000
_cell.length_b   1.000
_cell.length_c   1.000
_cell.angle_alpha   90.00
_cell.angle_beta   90.00
_cell.angle_gamma   90.00
#
_symmetry.space_group_name_H-M   'P 1'
#
loop_
_entity.id
_entity.type
_entity.pdbx_description
1 polymer ?
#
loop_
_entity_poly.entity_id
_entity_poly.type
_entity_poly.pdbx_seq_one_letter_code
_entity_poly.pdbx_strand_id
1 'polypeptide(L)'
;MARLVQPHLDEVERRIAQQTEAFDPAIEGYVTYAVGGRGKRLRPLLALLAGGATGKINSGHLDLAVIVELIHVATLVHDDIMDEAERRRGQPTVNAR
;
A
#
# COMPACT_ATOMS: atom_id res chain seq x y z
N MET A 1 -12.89 -10.50 12.36
CA MET A 1 -11.76 -11.01 11.57
C MET A 1 -10.48 -10.22 11.80
N ALA A 2 -10.46 -8.87 11.71
CA ALA A 2 -9.23 -8.09 11.87
C ALA A 2 -8.46 -8.34 13.19
N ARG A 3 -9.16 -8.55 14.32
CA ARG A 3 -8.51 -8.82 15.63
C ARG A 3 -7.53 -10.00 15.64
N LEU A 4 -7.74 -11.04 14.82
CA LEU A 4 -6.88 -12.23 14.81
C LEU A 4 -5.47 -11.92 14.30
N VAL A 5 -5.36 -11.01 13.35
CA VAL A 5 -4.10 -10.67 12.68
C VAL A 5 -3.68 -9.23 12.89
N GLN A 6 -4.35 -8.50 13.80
CA GLN A 6 -4.09 -7.08 14.04
C GLN A 6 -2.61 -6.78 14.33
N PRO A 7 -1.90 -7.52 15.21
CA PRO A 7 -0.48 -7.25 15.46
C PRO A 7 0.39 -7.42 14.22
N HIS A 8 0.02 -8.34 13.33
CA HIS A 8 0.72 -8.58 12.07
C HIS A 8 0.41 -7.48 11.05
N LEU A 9 -0.82 -6.96 11.03
CA LEU A 9 -1.20 -5.82 10.20
C LEU A 9 -0.48 -4.55 10.62
N ASP A 10 -0.39 -4.28 11.93
CA ASP A 10 0.34 -3.13 12.46
C ASP A 10 1.83 -3.18 12.07
N GLU A 11 2.42 -4.38 12.11
CA GLU A 11 3.79 -4.62 11.65
C GLU A 11 3.94 -4.45 10.13
N VAL A 12 2.95 -4.88 9.32
CA VAL A 12 2.94 -4.63 7.88
C VAL A 12 2.86 -3.13 7.59
N GLU A 13 2.03 -2.37 8.32
CA GLU A 13 1.94 -0.91 8.15
C GLU A 13 3.28 -0.23 8.45
N ARG A 14 3.94 -0.64 9.54
CA ARG A 14 5.28 -0.15 9.89
C ARG A 14 6.30 -0.44 8.78
N ARG A 15 6.29 -1.65 8.21
CA ARG A 15 7.21 -2.02 7.11
C ARG A 15 6.92 -1.24 5.83
N ILE A 16 5.65 -1.03 5.48
CA ILE A 16 5.28 -0.21 4.33
C ILE A 16 5.83 1.20 4.51
N ALA A 17 5.60 1.84 5.66
CA ALA A 17 6.12 3.19 5.94
C ALA A 17 7.65 3.27 5.79
N GLN A 18 8.37 2.28 6.33
CA GLN A 18 9.83 2.22 6.20
C GLN A 18 10.31 2.05 4.76
N GLN A 19 9.60 1.27 3.94
CA GLN A 19 9.94 1.13 2.52
C GLN A 19 9.65 2.42 1.76
N THR A 20 8.58 3.13 2.10
CA THR A 20 8.24 4.39 1.44
C THR A 20 9.23 5.51 1.71
N GLU A 21 9.80 5.57 2.91
CA GLU A 21 10.87 6.52 3.28
C GLU A 21 12.17 6.29 2.48
N ALA A 22 12.36 5.08 1.94
CA ALA A 22 13.55 4.73 1.15
C ALA A 22 13.39 5.00 -0.35
N PHE A 23 12.23 5.48 -0.81
CA PHE A 23 12.02 5.80 -2.21
C PHE A 23 12.71 7.10 -2.62
N ASP A 24 12.90 7.27 -3.93
CA ASP A 24 13.46 8.49 -4.48
C ASP A 24 12.61 9.70 -4.04
N PRO A 25 13.21 10.78 -3.51
CA PRO A 25 12.48 11.97 -3.08
C PRO A 25 11.55 12.56 -4.15
N ALA A 26 11.86 12.36 -5.44
CA ALA A 26 11.02 12.80 -6.55
C ALA A 26 9.66 12.09 -6.61
N ILE A 27 9.56 10.86 -6.09
CA ILE A 27 8.31 10.06 -6.09
C ILE A 27 7.69 9.91 -4.71
N GLU A 28 8.41 10.26 -3.64
CA GLU A 28 7.99 10.12 -2.24
C GLU A 28 6.59 10.74 -1.99
N GLY A 29 6.32 11.93 -2.54
CA GLY A 29 5.03 12.61 -2.36
C GLY A 29 3.84 11.84 -2.94
N TYR A 30 4.01 11.24 -4.13
CA TYR A 30 2.97 10.42 -4.77
C TYR A 30 2.71 9.14 -4.00
N VAL A 31 3.79 8.48 -3.57
CA VAL A 31 3.70 7.25 -2.79
C VAL A 31 3.07 7.51 -1.42
N THR A 32 3.51 8.56 -0.71
CA THR A 32 2.96 8.95 0.59
C THR A 32 1.48 9.28 0.49
N TYR A 33 1.06 9.97 -0.58
CA TYR A 33 -0.35 10.22 -0.84
C TYR A 33 -1.14 8.92 -1.07
N ALA A 34 -0.63 8.02 -1.91
CA ALA A 34 -1.27 6.75 -2.22
C ALA A 34 -1.34 5.80 -1.01
N VAL A 35 -0.32 5.79 -0.16
CA VAL A 35 -0.21 4.96 1.05
C VAL A 35 -0.95 5.56 2.24
N GLY A 36 -0.95 6.89 2.38
CA GLY A 36 -1.54 7.65 3.48
C GLY A 36 -3.06 7.71 3.45
N GLY A 37 -3.70 7.37 2.33
CA GLY A 37 -5.11 7.05 2.31
C GLY A 37 -5.38 5.84 3.21
N ARG A 38 -6.23 6.00 4.25
CA ARG A 38 -6.69 4.89 5.10
C ARG A 38 -7.48 3.88 4.28
N GLY A 39 -6.79 3.02 3.54
CA GLY A 39 -7.36 1.85 2.90
C GLY A 39 -7.78 0.84 3.95
N LYS A 40 -8.76 -0.01 3.63
CA LYS A 40 -9.21 -1.11 4.51
C LYS A 40 -8.15 -2.23 4.67
N ARG A 41 -6.95 -2.04 4.11
CA ARG A 41 -5.82 -2.99 4.03
C ARG A 41 -6.27 -4.44 3.72
N LEU A 42 -7.23 -4.56 2.80
CA LEU A 42 -7.85 -5.84 2.46
C LEU A 42 -6.83 -6.81 1.87
N ARG A 43 -5.88 -6.32 1.07
CA ARG A 43 -4.85 -7.15 0.43
C ARG A 43 -3.84 -7.72 1.45
N PRO A 44 -3.21 -6.91 2.32
CA PRO A 44 -2.43 -7.41 3.45
C PRO A 44 -3.19 -8.41 4.32
N LEU A 45 -4.44 -8.10 4.66
CA LEU A 45 -5.28 -8.95 5.49
C LEU A 45 -5.49 -10.33 4.85
N LEU A 46 -5.79 -10.37 3.54
CA LEU A 46 -5.97 -11.64 2.81
C LEU A 46 -4.68 -12.45 2.75
N ALA A 47 -3.53 -11.81 2.49
CA ALA A 47 -2.23 -12.50 2.47
C ALA A 47 -1.90 -13.14 3.83
N LEU A 48 -2.11 -12.40 4.93
CA LEU A 48 -1.88 -12.89 6.29
C LEU A 48 -2.83 -14.01 6.68
N LEU A 49 -4.12 -13.89 6.33
CA LEU A 49 -5.10 -14.94 6.60
C LEU A 49 -4.85 -16.21 5.79
N ALA A 50 -4.44 -16.08 4.52
CA ALA A 50 -4.10 -17.22 3.67
C ALA A 50 -2.88 -17.98 4.22
N GLY A 51 -1.80 -17.27 4.55
CA GLY A 51 -0.62 -17.89 5.19
C GLY A 51 -0.96 -18.52 6.54
N GLY A 52 -1.74 -17.80 7.36
CA GLY A 52 -2.25 -18.25 8.65
C GLY A 52 -3.17 -19.48 8.58
N ALA A 53 -3.88 -19.67 7.46
CA ALA A 53 -4.72 -20.85 7.24
C ALA A 53 -3.89 -22.10 6.91
N THR A 54 -2.70 -21.92 6.33
CA THR A 54 -1.77 -23.01 5.99
C THR A 54 -0.75 -23.35 7.09
N GLY A 55 -0.72 -22.55 8.16
CA GLY A 55 0.23 -22.71 9.26
C GLY A 55 0.36 -21.44 10.08
N LYS A 56 1.37 -21.35 10.94
CA LYS A 56 1.59 -20.12 11.73
C LYS A 56 2.08 -18.98 10.83
N ILE A 57 1.57 -17.77 11.05
CA ILE A 57 2.11 -16.55 10.41
C ILE A 57 3.60 -16.42 10.77
N ASN A 58 4.42 -16.09 9.78
CA ASN A 58 5.86 -15.97 9.88
C ASN A 58 6.33 -14.72 9.10
N SER A 59 7.64 -14.44 9.11
CA SER A 59 8.21 -13.27 8.43
C SER A 59 7.91 -13.25 6.94
N GLY A 60 7.95 -14.39 6.25
CA GLY A 60 7.64 -14.47 4.82
C GLY A 60 6.20 -14.07 4.49
N HIS A 61 5.24 -14.37 5.37
CA HIS A 61 3.86 -13.90 5.21
C HIS A 61 3.73 -12.38 5.40
N LEU A 62 4.51 -11.80 6.32
CA LEU A 62 4.57 -10.34 6.49
C LEU A 62 5.19 -9.68 5.25
N ASP A 63 6.28 -10.23 4.74
CA ASP A 63 6.96 -9.72 3.55
C ASP A 63 6.03 -9.79 2.33
N LEU A 64 5.31 -10.89 2.15
CA LEU A 64 4.31 -11.02 1.10
C LEU A 64 3.18 -9.98 1.22
N ALA A 65 2.67 -9.76 2.43
CA ALA A 65 1.62 -8.77 2.67
C ALA A 65 2.09 -7.34 2.34
N VAL A 66 3.35 -7.01 2.65
CA VAL A 66 3.98 -5.74 2.27
C VAL A 66 4.12 -5.65 0.75
N ILE A 67 4.69 -6.67 0.11
CA ILE A 67 4.92 -6.70 -1.35
C ILE A 67 3.61 -6.50 -2.12
N VAL A 68 2.55 -7.22 -1.75
CA VAL A 68 1.25 -7.11 -2.44
C VAL A 68 0.67 -5.70 -2.30
N GLU A 69 0.80 -5.07 -1.14
CA GLU A 69 0.31 -3.70 -0.95
C GLU A 69 1.16 -2.67 -1.70
N LEU A 70 2.49 -2.85 -1.76
CA LEU A 70 3.37 -1.98 -2.56
C LEU A 70 3.08 -2.11 -4.06
N ILE A 71 2.79 -3.32 -4.57
CA ILE A 71 2.33 -3.52 -5.95
C ILE A 71 0.99 -2.81 -6.17
N HIS A 72 0.06 -2.90 -5.23
CA HIS A 72 -1.20 -2.16 -5.31
C HIS A 72 -0.98 -0.65 -5.36
N VAL A 73 -0.12 -0.10 -4.50
CA VAL A 73 0.23 1.32 -4.51
C VAL A 73 0.86 1.72 -5.83
N ALA A 74 1.78 0.90 -6.35
CA ALA A 74 2.39 1.15 -7.65
C ALA A 74 1.33 1.22 -8.76
N THR A 75 0.34 0.31 -8.77
CA THR A 75 -0.75 0.36 -9.76
C THR A 75 -1.58 1.65 -9.65
N LEU A 76 -1.87 2.12 -8.43
CA LEU A 76 -2.60 3.39 -8.25
C LEU A 76 -1.81 4.60 -8.77
N VAL A 77 -0.50 4.63 -8.53
CA VAL A 77 0.37 5.71 -9.03
C VAL A 77 0.46 5.65 -10.55
N HIS A 78 0.60 4.46 -11.15
CA HIS A 78 0.62 4.30 -12.59
C HIS A 78 -0.72 4.71 -13.22
N ASP A 79 -1.85 4.32 -12.62
CA ASP A 79 -3.19 4.71 -13.07
C ASP A 79 -3.34 6.24 -12.98
N ASP A 80 -2.97 6.88 -11.86
CA ASP A 80 -3.06 8.34 -11.69
C ASP A 80 -2.20 9.11 -12.73
N ILE A 81 -1.09 8.53 -13.21
CA ILE A 81 -0.25 9.09 -14.29
C ILE A 81 -0.85 8.82 -15.68
N MET A 82 -1.23 7.58 -15.95
CA MET A 82 -1.74 7.10 -17.25
C MET A 82 -3.10 7.70 -17.59
N ASP A 83 -3.94 7.94 -16.59
CA ASP A 83 -5.28 8.48 -16.78
C ASP A 83 -5.29 9.98 -17.14
N GLU A 84 -4.10 10.61 -17.31
CA GLU A 84 -3.90 12.04 -17.60
C GLU A 84 -4.98 12.91 -16.96
N ALA A 85 -5.32 12.68 -15.68
CA ALA A 85 -6.56 13.19 -15.17
C ALA A 85 -6.49 14.72 -15.11
N GLU A 86 -6.88 15.47 -16.13
CA GLU A 86 -6.75 16.94 -16.14
C GLU A 86 -7.52 17.57 -14.97
N ARG A 87 -8.48 16.84 -14.38
CA ARG A 87 -9.18 17.20 -13.14
C ARG A 87 -9.47 16.00 -12.25
N ARG A 88 -9.20 16.12 -10.94
CA ARG A 88 -9.68 15.23 -9.88
C ARG A 88 -10.64 16.01 -8.98
N ARG A 89 -11.91 15.60 -8.88
CA ARG A 89 -12.96 16.27 -8.06
C ARG A 89 -13.13 17.79 -8.36
N GLY A 90 -13.03 18.19 -9.62
CA GLY A 90 -13.17 19.59 -10.03
C GLY A 90 -11.92 20.47 -9.85
N GLN A 91 -10.84 19.93 -9.27
CA GLN A 91 -9.55 20.62 -9.12
C GLN A 91 -8.54 20.14 -10.18
N PRO A 92 -7.66 21.01 -10.71
CA PRO A 92 -6.62 20.63 -11.66
C PRO A 92 -5.62 19.66 -11.03
N THR A 93 -5.09 18.72 -11.81
CA THR A 93 -4.03 17.82 -11.35
C THR A 93 -2.65 18.33 -11.73
N VAL A 94 -1.63 17.63 -11.23
CA VAL A 94 -0.21 17.95 -11.39
C VAL A 94 0.27 17.87 -12.85
N ASN A 95 -0.44 17.15 -13.73
CA ASN A 95 -0.14 17.11 -15.17
C ASN A 95 -0.40 18.45 -15.90
N ALA A 96 -1.00 19.45 -15.25
CA ALA A 96 -1.28 20.77 -15.86
C ALA A 96 -0.17 21.82 -15.62
N ARG A 97 1.07 21.41 -15.32
CA ARG A 97 2.24 22.30 -15.22
C ARG A 97 3.41 21.81 -16.05
#